data_AF-A0A520JUW8-F1
#
_entry.id   AF-A0A520JUW8-F1
#
_cell.length_a   1.000
_cell.length_b   1.000
_cell.length_c   1.000
_cell.angle_alpha   90.00
_cell.angle_beta   90.00
_cell.angle_gamma   90.00
#
_symmetry.space_group_name_H-M   'P 1'
#
loop_
_entity.id
_entity.type
_entity.pdbx_description
1 polymer ?
#
loop_
_entity_poly.entity_id
_entity_poly.type
_entity_poly.pdbx_seq_one_letter_code
_entity_poly.pdbx_strand_id
1 'polypeptide(L)' 'MTKGTTSQGKRQKRTHIKCRRCGKVAFHTSKKACSSCGFGRTKRMRNYKWQRRS' A
#
# COMPACT_ATOMS: atom_id res chain seq x y z
N MET A 1 28.58 -5.09 -1.36
CA MET A 1 27.19 -4.65 -1.05
C MET A 1 26.77 -5.24 0.29
N THR A 2 27.04 -4.56 1.40
CA THR A 2 26.58 -5.00 2.72
C THR A 2 25.08 -4.68 2.84
N LYS A 3 24.23 -5.67 2.52
CA LYS A 3 22.79 -5.60 2.74
C LYS A 3 22.54 -5.80 4.23
N GLY A 4 21.89 -4.85 4.89
CA GLY A 4 21.66 -4.89 6.33
C GLY A 4 21.30 -3.53 6.90
N THR A 5 21.56 -3.33 8.19
CA THR A 5 21.21 -2.12 8.95
C THR A 5 21.71 -0.83 8.29
N THR A 6 22.91 -0.86 7.71
CA THR A 6 23.53 0.30 7.04
C THR A 6 22.68 0.86 5.89
N SER A 7 21.89 0.02 5.20
CA SER A 7 21.03 0.45 4.10
C SER A 7 19.67 1.00 4.55
N GLN A 8 19.26 0.73 5.80
CA GLN A 8 17.93 1.10 6.30
C GLN A 8 17.80 2.59 6.60
N GLY A 9 18.90 3.28 6.93
CA GLY A 9 18.90 4.73 7.20
C GLY A 9 18.41 5.60 6.03
N LYS A 10 18.50 5.09 4.79
CA LYS A 10 18.03 5.80 3.59
C LYS A 10 16.49 5.77 3.40
N ARG A 11 15.75 5.01 4.21
CA ARG A 11 14.30 4.77 4.05
C ARG A 11 13.42 5.79 4.81
N GLN A 12 13.61 7.08 4.54
CA GLN A 12 12.89 8.17 5.22
C GLN A 12 11.55 8.55 4.55
N LYS A 13 11.34 8.14 3.28
CA LYS A 13 10.17 8.54 2.50
C LYS A 13 8.97 7.65 2.79
N ARG A 14 7.84 8.24 3.20
CA ARG A 14 6.58 7.52 3.40
C ARG A 14 5.87 7.29 2.06
N THR A 15 5.66 6.03 1.70
CA THR A 15 4.96 5.64 0.47
C THR A 15 3.45 5.49 0.68
N HIS A 16 3.03 4.94 1.83
CA HIS A 16 1.63 4.65 2.15
C HIS A 16 1.07 5.62 3.19
N ILE A 17 -0.14 6.13 2.94
CA ILE A 17 -0.92 7.01 3.82
C ILE A 17 -2.35 6.46 4.02
N LYS A 18 -3.10 7.07 4.94
CA LYS A 18 -4.51 6.74 5.19
C LYS A 18 -5.34 6.94 3.91
N CYS A 19 -6.07 5.90 3.51
CA CYS A 19 -6.92 5.92 2.33
C CYS A 19 -8.24 6.63 2.63
N ARG A 20 -8.61 7.61 1.79
CA ARG A 20 -9.89 8.32 1.90
C ARG A 20 -11.14 7.44 1.72
N ARG A 21 -11.04 6.31 1.02
CA ARG A 21 -12.18 5.40 0.79
C ARG A 21 -12.37 4.37 1.91
N CYS A 22 -11.29 3.72 2.36
CA CYS A 22 -11.39 2.57 3.27
C CYS A 22 -10.72 2.76 4.63
N GLY A 23 -10.17 3.95 4.93
CA GLY A 23 -9.56 4.29 6.22
C GLY A 23 -8.23 3.60 6.56
N LYS A 24 -7.83 2.55 5.82
CA LYS A 24 -6.57 1.82 6.02
C LYS A 24 -5.36 2.62 5.54
N VAL A 25 -4.20 2.46 6.18
CA VAL A 25 -2.90 3.05 5.76
C VAL A 25 -2.33 2.26 4.59
N ALA A 26 -2.98 2.38 3.43
CA ALA A 26 -2.66 1.59 2.24
C ALA A 26 -2.70 2.41 0.94
N PHE A 27 -2.97 3.71 1.01
CA PHE A 27 -2.98 4.58 -0.16
C PHE A 27 -1.57 5.00 -0.53
N HIS A 28 -1.11 4.64 -1.72
CA HIS A 28 0.23 4.96 -2.18
C HIS A 28 0.26 6.39 -2.76
N THR A 29 1.04 7.28 -2.16
CA THR A 29 1.04 8.72 -2.51
C THR A 29 1.55 9.01 -3.92
N SER A 30 2.60 8.31 -4.37
CA SER A 30 3.15 8.48 -5.72
C SER A 30 2.26 7.85 -6.81
N LYS A 31 1.75 6.64 -6.58
CA LYS A 31 0.90 5.90 -7.55
C LYS A 31 -0.57 6.31 -7.52
N LYS A 32 -0.96 7.17 -6.57
CA LYS A 32 -2.34 7.61 -6.30
C LYS A 32 -3.34 6.44 -6.22
N ALA A 33 -2.91 5.30 -5.70
CA ALA A 33 -3.70 4.06 -5.68
C ALA A 33 -3.63 3.36 -4.32
N CYS A 34 -4.77 2.88 -3.83
CA CYS A 34 -4.88 2.12 -2.59
C CYS A 34 -4.63 0.64 -2.81
N SER A 35 -3.65 0.10 -2.08
CA SER A 35 -3.30 -1.31 -2.12
C SER A 35 -4.33 -2.19 -1.39
N SER A 36 -5.13 -1.65 -0.47
CA SER A 36 -6.15 -2.45 0.20
C SER A 36 -7.46 -2.50 -0.60
N CYS A 37 -8.09 -1.35 -0.84
CA CYS A 37 -9.43 -1.31 -1.44
C CYS A 37 -9.45 -1.03 -2.95
N GLY A 38 -8.31 -0.77 -3.59
CA GLY A 38 -8.24 -0.44 -5.02
C GLY A 38 -8.60 1.01 -5.38
N PHE A 39 -8.91 1.87 -4.39
CA PHE A 39 -9.21 3.30 -4.61
C PHE A 39 -8.13 3.99 -5.46
N GLY A 40 -8.56 4.72 -6.51
CA GLY A 40 -7.67 5.37 -7.49
C GLY A 40 -7.28 4.50 -8.68
N ARG A 41 -7.43 3.17 -8.57
CA ARG A 41 -7.21 2.23 -9.69
C ARG A 41 -8.49 1.58 -10.19
N THR A 42 -9.45 1.32 -9.30
CA THR A 42 -10.74 0.70 -9.63
C THR A 42 -11.90 1.43 -8.97
N LYS A 43 -13.06 1.40 -9.64
CA LYS A 43 -14.32 1.88 -9.06
C LYS A 43 -14.83 0.94 -7.96
N ARG A 44 -14.72 -0.37 -8.17
CA ARG A 44 -15.13 -1.42 -7.21
C ARG A 44 -14.07 -1.67 -6.14
N MET A 45 -14.51 -2.23 -5.01
CA MET A 45 -13.65 -2.71 -3.93
C MET A 45 -12.76 -3.85 -4.43
N ARG A 46 -11.46 -3.75 -4.15
CA ARG A 46 -10.47 -4.78 -4.47
C ARG A 46 -10.70 -6.00 -3.57
N ASN A 47 -11.11 -7.11 -4.18
CA ASN A 47 -11.27 -8.42 -3.54
C ASN A 47 -10.69 -9.49 -4.47
N TYR A 48 -10.02 -10.49 -3.92
CA TYR A 48 -9.55 -11.66 -4.69
C TYR A 48 -10.04 -12.96 -4.06
N LYS A 49 -10.28 -13.97 -4.90
CA LYS A 49 -10.73 -15.30 -4.44
C LYS A 49 -9.75 -15.95 -3.47
N TRP A 50 -8.44 -15.79 -3.70
CA TRP A 50 -7.37 -16.33 -2.83
C TRP A 50 -7.22 -15.63 -1.48
N GLN A 51 -7.90 -14.50 -1.24
CA GLN A 51 -7.86 -13.82 0.07
C GLN A 51 -8.78 -14.49 1.10
N ARG A 52 -9.77 -15.27 0.64
CA ARG A 52 -10.60 -16.06 1.55
C ARG A 52 -9.75 -17.24 2.02
N ARG A 53 -9.41 -17.26 3.30
CA ARG A 53 -9.01 -18.51 3.96
C ARG A 53 -10.31 -19.31 4.15
N SER A 54 -10.38 -20.47 3.50
CA SER A 54 -11.35 -21.51 3.84
C SER A 54 -11.12 -22.00 5.26
#